data_AF-A0A3D2YEQ2-F1
#
_entry.id   AF-A0A3D2YEQ2-F1
#
_cell.length_a   1.000
_cell.length_b   1.000
_cell.length_c   1.000
_cell.angle_alpha   90.00
_cell.angle_beta   90.00
_cell.angle_gamma   90.00
#
_symmetry.space_group_name_H-M   'P 1'
#
loop_
_entity.id
_entity.type
_entity.pdbx_description
1 polymer ?
#
loop_
_entity_poly.entity_id
_entity_poly.type
_entity_poly.pdbx_seq_one_letter_code
_entity_poly.pdbx_strand_id
1 'polypeptide(L)'
;MSCFIMSDQAHAATANTLEYILNSGFNRFGFDAPDSLYKALSDCRDRYGFYCSGLIFRRLYDLNSRAYAGRYKTDADTTPPEMPSVPPLVQEREREDQHEKLLPWHYKLAKLIDCEIYQASEDATRKDPLLLALIDFSRVYTHFLVSNTADYNAAPWGTI
;
A
#
# COMPACT_ATOMS: atom_id res chain seq x y z
N MET A 1 -14.76 -7.10 -10.78
CA MET A 1 -14.46 -8.18 -9.82
C MET A 1 -15.51 -8.13 -8.69
N SER A 2 -15.61 -9.15 -7.85
CA SER A 2 -16.48 -9.08 -6.65
C SER A 2 -15.60 -8.84 -5.43
N CYS A 3 -16.13 -8.23 -4.36
CA CYS A 3 -15.37 -8.11 -3.11
C CYS A 3 -15.10 -9.50 -2.52
N PHE A 4 -13.90 -9.71 -2.00
CA PHE A 4 -13.48 -10.92 -1.30
C PHE A 4 -12.55 -10.57 -0.14
N ILE A 5 -12.40 -11.52 0.79
CA ILE A 5 -11.38 -11.46 1.83
C ILE A 5 -10.03 -11.80 1.20
N MET A 6 -9.11 -10.82 1.20
CA MET A 6 -7.74 -11.01 0.74
C MET A 6 -7.02 -12.04 1.61
N SER A 7 -6.04 -12.73 1.03
CA SER A 7 -5.28 -13.71 1.81
C SER A 7 -4.43 -13.02 2.88
N ASP A 8 -4.21 -13.70 3.99
CA ASP A 8 -3.37 -13.20 5.07
C ASP A 8 -1.95 -12.90 4.58
N GLN A 9 -1.43 -13.68 3.62
CA GLN A 9 -0.13 -13.41 3.01
C GLN A 9 -0.11 -12.09 2.21
N ALA A 10 -1.22 -11.74 1.56
CA ALA A 10 -1.32 -10.48 0.82
C ALA A 10 -1.31 -9.30 1.80
N HIS A 11 -2.13 -9.34 2.85
CA HIS A 11 -2.13 -8.32 3.90
C HIS A 11 -0.78 -8.22 4.60
N ALA A 12 -0.13 -9.34 4.92
CA ALA A 12 1.19 -9.34 5.55
C ALA A 12 2.26 -8.72 4.63
N ALA A 13 2.22 -9.02 3.33
CA ALA A 13 3.13 -8.43 2.35
C ALA A 13 2.91 -6.92 2.21
N THR A 14 1.65 -6.47 2.19
CA THR A 14 1.29 -5.04 2.20
C THR A 14 1.82 -4.38 3.47
N ALA A 15 1.53 -4.96 4.64
CA ALA A 15 1.90 -4.41 5.94
C ALA A 15 3.42 -4.27 6.11
N ASN A 16 4.20 -5.31 5.78
CA ASN A 16 5.66 -5.27 5.80
C ASN A 16 6.20 -4.18 4.86
N THR A 17 5.59 -4.02 3.68
CA THR A 17 5.99 -3.01 2.72
C THR A 17 5.71 -1.59 3.22
N LEU A 18 4.51 -1.35 3.75
CA LEU A 18 4.13 -0.04 4.29
C LEU A 18 4.98 0.31 5.51
N GLU A 19 5.23 -0.63 6.42
CA GLU A 19 6.15 -0.45 7.54
C GLU A 19 7.52 0.03 7.05
N TYR A 20 8.09 -0.68 6.06
CA TYR A 20 9.43 -0.39 5.57
C TYR A 20 9.51 0.98 4.87
N ILE A 21 8.47 1.33 4.10
CA ILE A 21 8.34 2.64 3.44
C ILE A 21 8.26 3.77 4.46
N LEU A 22 7.36 3.65 5.44
CA LEU A 22 7.11 4.69 6.45
C LEU A 22 8.29 4.90 7.40
N ASN A 23 9.10 3.87 7.63
CA ASN A 23 10.28 3.94 8.49
C ASN A 23 11.57 4.37 7.76
N SER A 24 11.65 4.27 6.43
CA SER A 24 12.91 4.55 5.69
C SER A 24 12.85 5.76 4.75
N GLY A 25 11.67 6.07 4.19
CA GLY A 25 11.44 7.24 3.33
C GLY A 25 12.26 7.31 2.03
N PHE A 26 12.31 8.51 1.46
CA PHE A 26 12.84 8.80 0.12
C PHE A 26 14.19 8.21 -0.21
N ASN A 27 15.16 8.33 0.71
CA ASN A 27 16.53 7.92 0.45
C ASN A 27 16.64 6.43 0.08
N ARG A 28 15.71 5.62 0.59
CA ARG A 28 15.68 4.18 0.34
C ARG A 28 14.92 3.79 -0.93
N PHE A 29 13.84 4.50 -1.28
CA PHE A 29 12.92 4.08 -2.35
C PHE A 29 12.81 5.03 -3.54
N GLY A 30 13.35 6.24 -3.46
CA GLY A 30 13.17 7.27 -4.49
C GLY A 30 11.78 7.91 -4.52
N PHE A 31 10.94 7.63 -3.52
CA PHE A 31 9.65 8.29 -3.27
C PHE A 31 9.35 8.32 -1.77
N ASP A 32 8.48 9.23 -1.36
CA ASP A 32 7.93 9.29 0.00
C ASP A 32 6.47 8.86 0.04
N ALA A 33 6.06 8.26 1.15
CA ALA A 33 4.64 8.10 1.44
C ALA A 33 3.96 9.47 1.64
N PRO A 34 2.68 9.63 1.26
CA PRO A 34 1.96 10.87 1.51
C PRO A 34 1.62 11.04 3.00
N ASP A 35 1.46 12.29 3.44
CA ASP A 35 1.05 12.66 4.81
C ASP A 35 -0.22 11.94 5.29
N SER A 36 -1.15 11.68 4.36
CA SER A 36 -2.40 10.96 4.64
C SER A 36 -2.13 9.56 5.20
N LEU A 37 -1.12 8.86 4.68
CA LEU A 37 -0.74 7.53 5.12
C LEU A 37 -0.08 7.56 6.51
N TYR A 38 0.81 8.53 6.76
CA TYR A 38 1.39 8.72 8.08
C TYR A 38 0.32 8.97 9.15
N LYS A 39 -0.70 9.77 8.83
CA LYS A 39 -1.82 10.08 9.73
C LYS A 39 -2.73 8.87 9.95
N ALA A 40 -3.10 8.17 8.89
CA ALA A 40 -4.01 7.03 8.95
C ALA A 40 -3.46 5.85 9.75
N LEU A 41 -2.13 5.68 9.78
CA LEU A 41 -1.43 4.62 10.51
C LEU A 41 -0.71 5.11 11.77
N SER A 42 -1.03 6.32 12.25
CA SER A 42 -0.32 6.93 13.40
C SER A 42 -0.38 6.10 14.69
N ASP A 43 -1.43 5.29 14.86
CA ASP A 43 -1.63 4.34 15.96
C ASP A 43 -0.88 3.01 15.77
N CYS A 44 -0.26 2.80 14.60
CA CYS A 44 0.50 1.60 14.27
C CYS A 44 1.99 1.72 14.64
N ARG A 45 2.34 2.61 15.57
CA ARG A 45 3.72 2.83 16.02
C ARG A 45 4.01 2.12 17.35
N ASP A 46 5.24 1.64 17.52
CA ASP A 46 5.73 1.17 18.80
C ASP A 46 6.03 2.33 19.77
N ARG A 47 6.49 1.98 20.98
CA ARG A 47 6.88 2.94 22.02
C ARG A 47 8.05 3.84 21.64
N TYR A 48 8.79 3.51 20.59
CA TYR A 48 9.93 4.27 20.07
C TYR A 48 9.55 5.15 18.87
N GLY A 49 8.30 5.06 18.41
CA GLY A 49 7.78 5.84 17.28
C GLY A 49 7.97 5.18 15.92
N PHE A 50 8.48 3.95 15.85
CA PHE A 50 8.60 3.20 14.60
C PHE A 50 7.29 2.52 14.24
N TYR A 51 6.92 2.55 12.97
CA TYR A 51 5.77 1.79 12.49
C TYR A 51 6.02 0.28 12.63
N CYS A 52 4.95 -0.47 12.93
CA CYS A 52 5.00 -1.93 13.09
C CYS A 52 4.07 -2.61 12.08
N SER A 53 4.62 -3.48 11.24
CA SER A 53 3.86 -4.33 10.30
C SER A 53 2.72 -5.09 10.98
N GLY A 54 2.96 -5.66 12.16
CA GLY A 54 1.91 -6.39 12.89
C GLY A 54 0.68 -5.54 13.22
N LEU A 55 0.84 -4.24 13.51
CA LEU A 55 -0.30 -3.34 13.75
C LEU A 55 -0.98 -2.94 12.44
N ILE A 56 -0.19 -2.65 11.41
CA ILE A 56 -0.69 -2.32 10.07
C ILE A 56 -1.49 -3.49 9.49
N PHE A 57 -1.01 -4.72 9.63
CA PHE A 57 -1.69 -5.95 9.20
C PHE A 57 -3.11 -6.04 9.79
N ARG A 58 -3.26 -5.81 11.10
CA ARG A 58 -4.57 -5.85 11.76
C ARG A 58 -5.51 -4.78 11.21
N ARG A 59 -4.99 -3.59 10.90
CA ARG A 59 -5.78 -2.49 10.31
C ARG A 59 -6.24 -2.82 8.89
N LEU A 60 -5.38 -3.43 8.07
CA LEU A 60 -5.72 -3.86 6.71
C LEU A 60 -6.77 -4.98 6.73
N TYR A 61 -6.58 -5.98 7.60
CA TYR A 61 -7.53 -7.08 7.79
C TYR A 61 -8.90 -6.56 8.22
N ASP A 62 -8.97 -5.71 9.26
CA ASP A 62 -10.21 -5.11 9.73
C ASP A 62 -10.93 -4.31 8.61
N LEU A 63 -10.18 -3.52 7.84
CA LEU A 63 -10.72 -2.76 6.72
C LEU A 63 -11.36 -3.68 5.67
N ASN A 64 -10.66 -4.74 5.26
CA ASN A 64 -11.17 -5.67 4.25
C ASN A 64 -12.35 -6.50 4.77
N SER A 65 -12.29 -6.97 6.01
CA SER A 65 -13.40 -7.70 6.67
C SER A 65 -14.67 -6.85 6.75
N ARG A 66 -14.56 -5.57 7.14
CA ARG A 66 -15.71 -4.65 7.18
C ARG A 66 -16.27 -4.37 5.79
N ALA A 67 -15.41 -4.20 4.78
CA ALA A 67 -15.85 -3.99 3.41
C ALA A 67 -16.63 -5.20 2.88
N TYR A 68 -16.07 -6.40 3.07
CA TYR A 68 -16.71 -7.67 2.70
C TYR A 68 -18.07 -7.85 3.38
N ALA A 69 -18.10 -7.71 4.70
CA ALA A 69 -19.32 -7.81 5.50
C ALA A 69 -20.38 -6.80 5.06
N GLY A 70 -19.97 -5.55 4.78
CA GLY A 70 -20.84 -4.50 4.26
C GLY A 70 -21.46 -4.88 2.91
N ARG A 71 -20.69 -5.44 1.98
CA ARG A 71 -21.18 -5.86 0.66
C ARG A 71 -22.17 -7.02 0.74
N TYR A 72 -21.85 -8.04 1.54
CA TYR A 72 -22.65 -9.26 1.61
C TYR A 72 -23.69 -9.26 2.74
N LYS A 73 -23.80 -8.16 3.49
CA LYS A 73 -24.73 -7.97 4.61
C LYS A 73 -24.59 -9.05 5.68
N THR A 74 -23.35 -9.39 6.01
CA THR A 74 -23.00 -10.32 7.08
C THR A 74 -22.38 -9.56 8.26
N ASP A 75 -22.16 -10.24 9.37
CA ASP A 75 -21.33 -9.71 10.45
C ASP A 75 -19.85 -9.75 10.04
N ALA A 76 -19.10 -8.73 10.43
CA ALA A 76 -17.67 -8.64 10.15
C ALA A 76 -16.88 -9.45 11.19
N ASP A 77 -16.12 -10.45 10.76
CA ASP A 77 -15.06 -11.02 11.58
C ASP A 77 -13.82 -10.13 11.47
N THR A 78 -13.62 -9.31 12.50
CA THR A 78 -12.50 -8.37 12.59
C THR A 78 -11.40 -8.91 13.48
N THR A 79 -11.41 -10.21 13.79
CA THR A 79 -10.36 -10.88 14.56
C THR A 79 -9.27 -11.32 13.61
N PRO A 80 -8.15 -10.58 13.50
CA PRO A 80 -7.10 -10.95 12.58
C PRO A 80 -6.42 -12.24 13.06
N PRO A 81 -6.02 -13.14 12.16
CA PRO A 81 -5.18 -14.27 12.52
C PRO A 81 -3.78 -13.80 12.95
N GLU A 82 -2.93 -14.73 13.38
CA GLU A 82 -1.51 -14.44 13.55
C GLU A 82 -0.91 -14.05 12.19
N MET A 83 -0.18 -12.93 12.15
CA MET A 83 0.39 -12.42 10.90
C MET A 83 1.38 -13.44 10.32
N PRO A 84 1.15 -13.96 9.10
CA PRO A 84 2.05 -14.95 8.52
C PRO A 84 3.40 -14.32 8.15
N SER A 85 4.47 -15.12 8.28
CA SER A 85 5.77 -14.75 7.74
C SER A 85 5.74 -14.83 6.21
N VAL A 86 6.12 -13.73 5.56
CA VAL A 86 6.20 -13.63 4.08
C VAL A 86 7.56 -13.08 3.67
N PRO A 87 8.10 -13.49 2.50
CA PRO A 87 9.34 -12.91 2.00
C PRO A 87 9.16 -11.40 1.73
N PRO A 88 10.22 -10.59 1.89
CA PRO A 88 10.15 -9.17 1.61
C PRO A 88 9.80 -8.94 0.14
N LEU A 89 8.75 -8.17 -0.12
CA LEU A 89 8.35 -7.79 -1.46
C LEU A 89 9.30 -6.76 -2.04
N VAL A 90 9.61 -5.72 -1.25
CA VAL A 90 10.46 -4.60 -1.65
C VAL A 90 11.92 -5.03 -1.65
N GLN A 91 12.64 -4.66 -2.69
CA GLN A 91 14.06 -4.93 -2.85
C GLN A 91 14.86 -3.63 -2.84
N GLU A 92 16.18 -3.73 -2.77
CA GLU A 92 17.06 -2.57 -2.85
C GLU A 92 16.89 -1.84 -4.18
N ARG A 93 16.97 -0.51 -4.15
CA ARG A 93 16.84 0.33 -5.33
C ARG A 93 17.98 0.08 -6.30
N GLU A 94 17.66 0.03 -7.59
CA GLU A 94 18.62 0.02 -8.68
C GLU A 94 18.43 1.30 -9.50
N ARG A 95 19.54 1.86 -10.01
CA ARG A 95 19.50 3.05 -10.87
C ARG A 95 20.17 2.75 -12.20
N GLU A 96 19.60 3.29 -13.27
CA GLU A 96 20.11 3.23 -14.63
C GLU A 96 19.92 4.62 -15.26
N ASP A 97 20.98 5.16 -15.88
CA ASP A 97 20.96 6.47 -16.53
C ASP A 97 20.37 7.62 -15.69
N GLN A 98 20.72 7.67 -14.39
CA GLN A 98 20.23 8.63 -13.40
C GLN A 98 18.77 8.47 -12.96
N HIS A 99 18.03 7.52 -13.51
CA HIS A 99 16.64 7.20 -13.15
C HIS A 99 16.56 5.96 -12.25
N GLU A 100 15.44 5.78 -11.53
CA GLU A 100 15.18 4.51 -10.84
C GLU A 100 14.83 3.44 -11.87
N LYS A 101 15.48 2.29 -11.74
CA LYS A 101 15.18 1.13 -12.57
C LYS A 101 13.98 0.39 -11.99
N LEU A 102 12.91 0.32 -12.79
CA LEU A 102 11.68 -0.37 -12.39
C LEU A 102 11.84 -1.90 -12.47
N LEU A 103 12.09 -2.51 -11.31
CA LEU A 103 12.12 -3.96 -11.11
C LEU A 103 10.72 -4.59 -11.01
N PRO A 104 10.55 -5.91 -11.26
CA PRO A 104 9.26 -6.60 -11.20
C PRO A 104 8.49 -6.44 -9.89
N TRP A 105 9.18 -6.26 -8.76
CA TRP A 105 8.51 -6.07 -7.47
C TRP A 105 7.71 -4.77 -7.42
N HIS A 106 8.10 -3.75 -8.19
CA HIS A 106 7.40 -2.47 -8.20
C HIS A 106 5.95 -2.62 -8.67
N TYR A 107 5.75 -3.37 -9.75
CA TYR A 107 4.42 -3.65 -10.29
C TYR A 107 3.63 -4.63 -9.43
N LYS A 108 4.32 -5.56 -8.74
CA LYS A 108 3.67 -6.42 -7.73
C LYS A 108 3.10 -5.59 -6.58
N LEU A 109 3.86 -4.62 -6.08
CA LEU A 109 3.37 -3.69 -5.05
C LEU A 109 2.19 -2.86 -5.56
N ALA A 110 2.27 -2.31 -6.78
CA ALA A 110 1.15 -1.56 -7.36
C ALA A 110 -0.13 -2.41 -7.41
N LYS A 111 -0.04 -3.64 -7.92
CA LYS A 111 -1.18 -4.56 -7.98
C LYS A 111 -1.70 -4.97 -6.60
N LEU A 112 -0.82 -5.09 -5.61
CA LEU A 112 -1.21 -5.42 -4.25
C LEU A 112 -2.03 -4.27 -3.63
N ILE A 113 -1.56 -3.02 -3.76
CA ILE A 113 -2.26 -1.82 -3.30
C ILE A 113 -3.57 -1.61 -4.07
N ASP A 114 -3.57 -1.78 -5.39
CA ASP A 114 -4.79 -1.70 -6.20
C ASP A 114 -5.84 -2.72 -5.74
N CYS A 115 -5.40 -3.92 -5.38
CA CYS A 115 -6.28 -4.96 -4.86
C CYS A 115 -6.86 -4.56 -3.50
N GLU A 116 -6.03 -4.10 -2.56
CA GLU A 116 -6.48 -3.61 -1.24
C GLU A 116 -7.54 -2.51 -1.39
N ILE A 117 -7.25 -1.50 -2.22
CA ILE A 117 -8.19 -0.40 -2.49
C ILE A 117 -9.49 -0.95 -3.08
N TYR A 118 -9.38 -1.83 -4.07
CA TYR A 118 -10.55 -2.39 -4.74
C TYR A 118 -11.43 -3.19 -3.78
N GLN A 119 -10.84 -4.07 -2.96
CA GLN A 119 -11.60 -4.88 -2.00
C GLN A 119 -12.21 -4.05 -0.87
N ALA A 120 -11.59 -2.93 -0.51
CA ALA A 120 -12.05 -2.04 0.53
C ALA A 120 -12.97 -0.91 0.04
N SER A 121 -13.20 -0.74 -1.27
CA SER A 121 -14.01 0.34 -1.85
C SER A 121 -15.53 0.04 -1.81
N GLU A 122 -16.04 -0.37 -0.65
CA GLU A 122 -17.45 -0.65 -0.42
C GLU A 122 -18.11 0.48 0.37
N ASP A 123 -19.44 0.62 0.30
CA ASP A 123 -20.16 1.74 0.96
C ASP A 123 -19.89 1.81 2.48
N ALA A 124 -19.70 0.66 3.12
CA ALA A 124 -19.37 0.55 4.55
C ALA A 124 -17.99 1.15 4.91
N THR A 125 -17.07 1.22 3.95
CA THR A 125 -15.66 1.54 4.17
C THR A 125 -15.13 2.66 3.28
N ARG A 126 -15.94 3.17 2.33
CA ARG A 126 -15.55 4.20 1.35
C ARG A 126 -15.03 5.52 1.96
N LYS A 127 -15.34 5.79 3.23
CA LYS A 127 -14.89 6.97 3.99
C LYS A 127 -13.83 6.62 5.03
N ASP A 128 -13.36 5.37 5.08
CA ASP A 128 -12.36 4.93 6.03
C ASP A 128 -11.03 5.68 5.76
N PRO A 129 -10.42 6.29 6.80
CA PRO A 129 -9.18 7.04 6.63
C PRO A 129 -8.04 6.21 6.02
N LEU A 130 -7.96 4.92 6.34
CA LEU A 130 -6.92 4.05 5.79
C LEU A 130 -7.14 3.79 4.30
N LEU A 131 -8.38 3.54 3.87
CA LEU A 131 -8.69 3.42 2.44
C LEU A 131 -8.32 4.69 1.68
N LEU A 132 -8.72 5.85 2.19
CA LEU A 132 -8.42 7.14 1.55
C LEU A 132 -6.92 7.39 1.46
N ALA A 133 -6.17 7.02 2.49
CA ALA A 133 -4.71 7.09 2.49
C ALA A 133 -4.05 6.11 1.51
N LEU A 134 -4.58 4.89 1.36
CA LEU A 134 -4.10 3.93 0.36
C LEU A 134 -4.34 4.44 -1.07
N ILE A 135 -5.48 5.09 -1.32
CA ILE A 135 -5.77 5.74 -2.61
C ILE A 135 -4.76 6.85 -2.90
N ASP A 136 -4.47 7.70 -1.92
CA ASP A 136 -3.48 8.75 -2.05
C ASP A 136 -2.06 8.18 -2.29
N PHE A 137 -1.70 7.15 -1.54
CA PHE A 137 -0.46 6.41 -1.73
C PHE A 137 -0.35 5.80 -3.13
N SER A 138 -1.41 5.17 -3.65
CA SER A 138 -1.43 4.62 -5.01
C SER A 138 -1.18 5.67 -6.09
N ARG A 139 -1.67 6.91 -5.89
CA ARG A 139 -1.41 8.02 -6.82
C ARG A 139 0.06 8.44 -6.81
N VAL A 140 0.64 8.63 -5.63
CA VAL A 140 2.07 8.96 -5.49
C VAL A 140 2.93 7.85 -6.09
N TYR A 141 2.60 6.59 -5.78
CA TYR A 141 3.34 5.44 -6.24
C TYR A 141 3.21 5.24 -7.76
N THR A 142 2.02 5.43 -8.33
CA THR A 142 1.83 5.36 -9.79
C THR A 142 2.58 6.49 -10.49
N HIS A 143 2.60 7.70 -9.93
CA HIS A 143 3.43 8.78 -10.46
C HIS A 143 4.92 8.43 -10.43
N PHE A 144 5.41 7.82 -9.35
CA PHE A 144 6.77 7.29 -9.27
C PHE A 144 7.06 6.26 -10.38
N LEU A 145 6.15 5.31 -10.63
CA LEU A 145 6.33 4.34 -11.71
C LEU A 145 6.37 5.02 -13.08
N VAL A 146 5.41 5.89 -13.37
CA VAL A 146 5.31 6.55 -14.68
C VAL A 146 6.51 7.46 -14.94
N SER A 147 6.93 8.26 -13.96
CA SER A 147 8.07 9.18 -14.08
C SER A 147 9.42 8.48 -14.28
N ASN A 148 9.51 7.18 -14.03
CA ASN A 148 10.70 6.36 -14.28
C ASN A 148 10.60 5.53 -15.57
N THR A 149 9.62 5.80 -16.44
CA THR A 149 9.55 5.19 -17.78
C THR A 149 10.24 6.06 -18.84
N ALA A 150 10.88 5.42 -19.82
CA ALA A 150 11.55 6.12 -20.92
C ALA A 150 10.58 6.99 -21.73
N ASP A 151 9.39 6.45 -22.04
CA ASP A 151 8.38 7.14 -22.84
C ASP A 151 7.88 8.43 -22.16
N TYR A 152 7.66 8.39 -20.83
CA TYR A 152 7.23 9.58 -20.08
C TYR A 152 8.33 10.64 -20.04
N ASN A 153 9.59 10.23 -19.84
CA ASN A 153 10.72 11.17 -19.78
C ASN A 153 11.05 11.78 -21.15
N ALA A 154 10.82 11.06 -22.24
CA ALA A 154 11.00 11.56 -23.60
C ALA A 154 9.87 12.50 -24.05
N ALA A 155 8.73 12.48 -23.37
CA ALA A 155 7.60 13.34 -23.71
C ALA A 155 7.92 14.82 -23.44
N PRO A 156 7.57 15.74 -24.37
CA PRO A 156 7.85 17.16 -24.19
C PRO A 156 7.01 17.78 -23.08
N TRP A 157 7.63 18.67 -22.31
CA TRP A 157 6.95 19.42 -21.27
C TRP A 157 6.23 20.64 -21.86
N GLY A 158 4.89 20.62 -21.82
CA GLY A 158 4.07 21.79 -22.19
C GLY A 158 3.96 22.08 -23.68
N THR A 159 4.37 21.17 -24.55
CA THR A 159 4.20 21.26 -26.03
C THR A 159 3.69 19.93 -26.60
N ILE A 160 3.05 19.96 -27.77
CA ILE A 160 2.51 18.77 -28.48
C ILE A 160 3.26 18.60 -29.81
#